data_AF-A0A2I0CXQ2-F1
#
_entry.id   AF-A0A2I0CXQ2-F1
#
_cell.length_a   1.000
_cell.length_b   1.000
_cell.length_c   1.000
_cell.angle_alpha   90.00
_cell.angle_beta   90.00
_cell.angle_gamma   90.00
#
_symmetry.space_group_name_H-M   'P 1'
#
loop_
_entity.id
_entity.type
_entity.pdbx_description
1 polymer ?
#
loop_
_entity_poly.entity_id
_entity_poly.type
_entity_poly.pdbx_seq_one_letter_code
_entity_poly.pdbx_strand_id
1 'polypeptide(L)' 'LAAGMDADVELYVDPAVDQNVHELFIEGDFGETYVRVTNMPSPDNPATSYLAALSVLSLLEKMDDPIVVGT' A
#
# COMPACT_ATOMS: atom_id res chain seq x y z
N LEU A 1 12.22 6.76 6.34
CA LEU A 1 11.26 6.15 5.38
C LEU A 1 11.93 6.02 4.00
N ALA A 2 11.31 5.34 3.03
CA ALA A 2 11.86 5.19 1.67
C ALA A 2 12.21 6.55 1.01
N ALA A 3 11.44 7.59 1.33
CA ALA A 3 11.67 8.96 0.86
C ALA A 3 12.80 9.71 1.57
N GLY A 4 13.46 9.12 2.59
CA GLY A 4 14.49 9.79 3.38
C GLY A 4 13.98 10.93 4.28
N MET A 5 12.66 11.08 4.40
CA MET A 5 11.99 12.08 5.26
C MET A 5 11.10 11.37 6.29
N ASP A 6 10.66 12.10 7.31
CA ASP A 6 9.58 11.66 8.20
C ASP A 6 8.23 11.82 7.49
N ALA A 7 7.23 11.05 7.91
CA ALA A 7 5.86 11.16 7.42
C ALA A 7 4.94 11.48 8.59
N ASP A 8 4.02 12.42 8.37
CA ASP A 8 2.89 12.64 9.25
C ASP A 8 1.89 11.49 9.07
N VAL A 9 1.52 10.85 10.17
CA VAL A 9 0.67 9.66 10.16
C VAL A 9 -0.53 9.89 11.05
N GLU A 10 -1.71 9.65 10.48
CA GLU A 10 -2.98 9.65 11.18
C GLU A 10 -3.58 8.24 11.15
N LEU A 11 -4.15 7.80 12.27
CA LEU A 11 -4.81 6.52 12.39
C LEU A 11 -6.25 6.72 12.84
N TYR A 12 -7.18 6.25 12.02
CA TYR A 12 -8.61 6.37 12.25
C TYR A 12 -9.22 4.99 12.52
N VAL A 13 -10.19 4.95 13.44
CA VAL A 13 -11.02 3.77 13.69
C VAL A 13 -12.45 4.14 13.38
N ASP A 14 -13.00 3.59 12.30
CA ASP A 14 -14.37 3.83 11.86
C ASP A 14 -15.18 2.52 11.92
N PRO A 15 -16.21 2.42 12.78
CA PRO A 15 -17.04 1.22 12.89
C PRO A 15 -17.90 0.94 11.65
N ALA A 16 -18.05 1.90 10.72
CA ALA A 16 -18.77 1.71 9.47
C ALA A 16 -17.90 1.10 8.36
N VAL A 17 -16.60 0.92 8.59
CA VAL A 17 -15.64 0.41 7.62
C VAL A 17 -15.17 -0.98 8.02
N ASP A 18 -15.23 -1.93 7.08
CA ASP A 18 -14.84 -3.33 7.26
C ASP A 18 -13.52 -3.70 6.56
N GLN A 19 -12.84 -2.71 5.98
CA GLN A 19 -11.63 -2.86 5.16
C GLN A 19 -10.52 -1.92 5.62
N ASN A 20 -9.27 -2.31 5.42
CA ASN A 20 -8.13 -1.43 5.69
C ASN A 20 -7.99 -0.40 4.57
N VAL A 21 -8.09 0.88 4.91
CA VAL A 21 -7.91 1.99 3.97
C VAL A 21 -6.58 2.66 4.25
N HIS A 22 -5.73 2.77 3.23
CA HIS A 22 -4.52 3.57 3.26
C HIS A 22 -4.66 4.76 2.32
N GLU A 23 -4.44 5.95 2.85
CA GLU A 23 -4.44 7.19 2.09
C GLU A 23 -3.07 7.85 2.20
N LEU A 24 -2.51 8.25 1.06
CA LEU A 24 -1.23 8.94 0.98
C LEU A 24 -1.45 10.26 0.25
N PHE A 25 -1.01 11.34 0.88
CA PHE A 25 -0.91 12.67 0.30
C PHE A 25 0.58 12.99 0.18
N ILE A 26 1.03 13.26 -1.04
CA ILE A 26 2.43 13.42 -1.36
C ILE A 26 2.58 14.73 -2.15
N GLU A 27 3.47 15.60 -1.68
CA GLU A 27 3.76 16.89 -2.31
C GLU A 27 5.28 17.05 -2.48
N GLY A 28 5.70 17.70 -3.56
CA GLY A 28 7.10 18.03 -3.81
C GLY A 28 7.30 18.85 -5.08
N ASP A 29 8.54 19.04 -5.51
CA ASP A 29 8.86 19.81 -6.72
C ASP A 29 8.26 19.20 -8.00
N PHE A 30 7.90 17.92 -7.96
CA PHE A 30 7.21 17.21 -9.03
C PHE A 30 5.68 17.47 -9.06
N GLY A 31 5.14 18.21 -8.10
CA GLY A 31 3.72 18.46 -7.91
C GLY A 31 3.12 17.65 -6.77
N GLU A 32 1.85 17.27 -6.92
CA GLU A 32 1.05 16.64 -5.88
C GLU A 32 0.53 15.28 -6.34
N THR A 33 0.39 14.33 -5.42
CA THR A 33 -0.18 13.00 -5.68
C THR A 33 -1.01 12.56 -4.50
N TYR A 34 -2.21 12.05 -4.79
CA TYR A 34 -3.07 11.40 -3.83
C TYR A 34 -3.31 9.95 -4.22
N VAL A 35 -3.06 9.03 -3.29
CA VAL A 35 -3.29 7.60 -3.48
C VAL A 35 -4.22 7.11 -2.37
N ARG A 36 -5.30 6.43 -2.77
CA ARG A 36 -6.20 5.73 -1.85
C ARG A 36 -6.26 4.26 -2.20
N VAL A 37 -5.94 3.41 -1.23
CA VAL A 37 -5.99 1.94 -1.38
C VAL A 37 -6.93 1.37 -0.34
N THR A 38 -8.05 0.81 -0.79
CA THR A 38 -8.95 0.02 0.05
C THR A 38 -8.59 -1.46 -0.12
N ASN A 39 -8.09 -2.09 0.95
CA ASN A 39 -7.60 -3.46 0.91
C ASN A 39 -8.66 -4.43 1.41
N MET A 40 -8.81 -5.53 0.68
CA MET A 40 -9.48 -6.71 1.19
C MET A 40 -8.68 -7.28 2.37
N PRO A 41 -9.31 -7.58 3.52
CA PRO A 41 -8.69 -8.31 4.60
C PRO A 41 -8.21 -9.69 4.11
N SER A 42 -7.08 -10.15 4.64
CA SER A 42 -6.66 -11.53 4.40
C SER A 42 -7.67 -12.50 5.01
N PRO A 43 -8.07 -13.58 4.29
CA PRO A 43 -8.96 -14.60 4.83
C PRO A 43 -8.43 -15.24 6.13
N ASP A 44 -7.12 -15.40 6.25
CA ASP A 44 -6.46 -16.08 7.38
C ASP A 44 -6.10 -15.11 8.53
N ASN A 45 -6.03 -13.80 8.26
CA ASN A 45 -5.77 -12.77 9.26
C ASN A 45 -6.45 -11.45 8.87
N PRO A 46 -7.67 -11.18 9.36
CA PRO A 46 -8.41 -9.96 9.02
C PRO A 46 -7.68 -8.66 9.38
N ALA A 47 -6.73 -8.69 10.32
CA ALA A 47 -5.91 -7.52 10.67
C ALA A 47 -4.82 -7.19 9.63
N THR A 48 -4.67 -7.99 8.58
CA THR A 48 -3.65 -7.81 7.53
C THR A 48 -4.30 -7.63 6.17
N SER A 49 -3.79 -6.69 5.37
CA SER A 49 -4.19 -6.51 3.97
C SER A 49 -3.76 -7.69 3.11
N TYR A 50 -4.68 -8.29 2.35
CA TYR A 50 -4.37 -9.40 1.43
C TYR A 50 -3.34 -9.00 0.36
N LEU A 51 -3.38 -7.74 -0.06
CA LEU A 51 -2.41 -7.16 -1.00
C LEU A 51 -0.96 -7.28 -0.52
N ALA A 52 -0.71 -7.32 0.79
CA ALA A 52 0.64 -7.47 1.32
C ALA A 52 1.25 -8.83 0.91
N ALA A 53 0.48 -9.93 1.01
CA ALA A 53 0.94 -11.24 0.56
C ALA A 53 1.14 -11.28 -0.97
N LEU A 54 0.21 -10.68 -1.73
CA LEU A 54 0.31 -10.58 -3.18
C LEU A 54 1.54 -9.77 -3.63
N SER A 55 1.97 -8.77 -2.86
CA SER A 55 3.18 -7.99 -3.17
C SER A 55 4.45 -8.86 -3.12
N VAL A 56 4.53 -9.79 -2.18
CA VAL A 56 5.66 -10.74 -2.07
C VAL A 56 5.63 -11.72 -3.24
N LEU A 57 4.45 -12.26 -3.58
CA LEU A 57 4.31 -13.16 -4.73
C LEU A 57 4.72 -12.45 -6.03
N SER A 58 4.24 -11.22 -6.24
CA SER A 58 4.60 -10.42 -7.41
C SER A 58 6.10 -10.14 -7.48
N LEU A 59 6.75 -9.87 -6.34
CA LEU A 59 8.20 -9.70 -6.30
C LEU A 59 8.93 -10.97 -6.74
N LEU A 60 8.52 -12.14 -6.25
CA LEU A 60 9.13 -13.42 -6.60
C LEU A 60 8.93 -13.74 -8.10
N GLU A 61 7.74 -13.50 -8.64
CA GLU A 61 7.45 -13.70 -10.07
C GLU A 61 8.32 -12.80 -10.96
N LYS A 62 8.53 -11.54 -10.56
CA LYS A 62 9.33 -10.56 -11.32
C LYS A 62 10.83 -10.88 -11.38
N MET A 63 11.36 -11.73 -10.50
CA MET A 63 12.81 -12.02 -10.47
C MET A 63 13.32 -12.67 -11.76
N ASP A 64 12.46 -13.41 -12.48
CA ASP A 64 12.80 -14.12 -13.71
C ASP A 64 11.95 -13.66 -14.93
N ASP A 65 11.15 -12.60 -14.79
CA ASP A 65 10.24 -12.12 -15.84
C ASP A 65 10.97 -11.21 -16.85
N PRO A 66 10.91 -11.47 -18.17
CA PRO A 66 11.48 -10.58 -19.18
C PRO A 66 10.81 -9.19 -19.24
N ILE A 67 9.62 -9.01 -18.65
CA ILE A 67 8.90 -7.72 -18.60
C ILE A 67 8.60 -7.35 -17.15
N VAL A 68 9.13 -6.22 -16.72
CA VAL A 68 8.88 -5.66 -15.38
C VAL A 68 8.08 -4.37 -15.49
N VAL A 69 6.93 -4.32 -14.81
CA VAL A 69 6.14 -3.09 -14.63
C VAL A 69 6.36 -2.56 -13.21
N GLY A 70 6.71 -1.27 -13.12
CA GLY A 70 7.16 -0.64 -11.88
C GLY A 70 8.66 -0.86 -11.65
N THR A 71 9.10 -0.70 -10.41
CA THR A 71 10.49 -0.92 -9.96
C THR A 71 10.59 -2.08 -9.00
#